data_AF-A0A2W0H7B4-F1
#
_entry.id   AF-A0A2W0H7B4-F1
#
_cell.length_a   1.000
_cell.length_b   1.000
_cell.length_c   1.000
_cell.angle_alpha   90.00
_cell.angle_beta   90.00
_cell.angle_gamma   90.00
#
_symmetry.space_group_name_H-M   'P 1'
#
loop_
_entity.id
_entity.type
_entity.pdbx_description
1 polymer ?
#
loop_
_entity_poly.entity_id
_entity_poly.type
_entity_poly.pdbx_seq_one_letter_code
_entity_poly.pdbx_strand_id
1 'polypeptide(L)'
;MEKRQRNRTAPTHHPFSNLLVCIDCGSGMNYKKDRKGYMCGRYAKYGVKCCKSHLIKEAVLIDIVKPDFMSGMSQMDKEVMKRDFHKKVSYYSKRNEREIENVEGRIEVLKRRKKNLVTMMADGELDRESCMESIK
;
A
#
# COMPACT_ATOMS: atom_id res chain seq x y z
N MET A 1 11.06 -34.10 10.01
CA MET A 1 11.51 -32.87 9.32
C MET A 1 11.02 -31.68 10.13
N GLU A 2 11.90 -31.04 10.89
CA GLU A 2 11.52 -29.87 11.70
C GLU A 2 11.06 -28.72 10.79
N LYS A 3 9.87 -28.18 11.05
CA LYS A 3 9.38 -27.00 10.37
C LYS A 3 10.27 -25.82 10.77
N ARG A 4 11.13 -25.37 9.85
CA ARG A 4 11.92 -24.13 9.98
C ARG A 4 10.98 -22.98 10.38
N GLN A 5 11.01 -22.56 11.64
CA GLN A 5 10.32 -21.35 12.07
C GLN A 5 11.00 -20.16 11.39
N ARG A 6 10.24 -19.44 10.57
CA ARG A 6 10.71 -18.21 9.94
C ARG A 6 10.56 -17.09 10.96
N ASN A 7 11.65 -16.71 11.62
CA ASN A 7 11.72 -15.43 12.30
C ASN A 7 11.51 -14.34 11.25
N ARG A 8 10.32 -13.74 11.23
CA ARG A 8 10.00 -12.62 10.34
C ARG A 8 10.67 -11.39 10.90
N THR A 9 11.90 -11.13 10.47
CA THR A 9 12.53 -9.82 10.68
C THR A 9 11.61 -8.75 10.09
N ALA A 10 11.41 -7.66 10.83
CA ALA A 10 10.64 -6.51 10.34
C ALA A 10 11.17 -6.09 8.95
N PRO A 11 10.28 -5.88 7.96
CA PRO A 11 10.70 -5.49 6.63
C PRO A 11 11.41 -4.15 6.68
N THR A 12 12.67 -4.10 6.24
CA THR A 12 13.40 -2.85 6.03
C THR A 12 13.23 -2.42 4.59
N HIS A 13 12.68 -1.23 4.37
CA HIS A 13 12.51 -0.65 3.04
C HIS A 13 13.83 -0.05 2.56
N HIS A 14 14.25 -0.41 1.34
CA HIS A 14 15.41 0.15 0.68
C HIS A 14 14.98 0.89 -0.59
N PRO A 15 15.76 1.90 -1.07
CA PRO A 15 15.37 2.78 -2.17
C PRO A 15 14.87 2.08 -3.44
N PHE A 16 15.42 0.91 -3.77
CA PHE A 16 15.07 0.17 -5.00
C PHE A 16 14.29 -1.12 -4.74
N SER A 17 13.71 -1.27 -3.54
CA SER A 17 12.81 -2.39 -3.23
C SER A 17 11.66 -2.47 -4.23
N ASN A 18 11.46 -3.65 -4.84
CA ASN A 18 10.42 -3.94 -5.85
C ASN A 18 10.55 -3.18 -7.19
N LEU A 19 11.63 -2.42 -7.42
CA LEU A 19 11.86 -1.72 -8.69
C LEU A 19 12.81 -2.49 -9.63
N LEU A 20 13.75 -3.24 -9.06
CA LEU A 20 14.81 -3.89 -9.83
C LEU A 20 14.40 -5.26 -10.35
N VAL A 21 14.70 -5.50 -11.63
CA VAL A 21 14.47 -6.77 -12.32
C VAL A 21 15.80 -7.27 -12.90
N CYS A 22 16.07 -8.55 -12.75
CA CYS A 22 17.25 -9.19 -13.32
C CYS A 22 17.06 -9.36 -14.84
N ILE A 23 17.99 -8.81 -15.63
CA ILE A 23 17.93 -8.84 -17.09
C ILE A 23 17.97 -10.27 -17.67
N ASP A 24 18.77 -11.17 -17.09
CA ASP A 24 18.94 -12.52 -17.59
C ASP A 24 17.73 -13.44 -17.37
N CYS A 25 16.97 -13.27 -16.28
CA CYS A 25 15.91 -14.21 -15.91
C CYS A 25 14.54 -13.57 -15.64
N GLY A 26 14.43 -12.25 -15.75
CA GLY A 26 13.21 -11.49 -15.49
C GLY A 26 12.73 -11.50 -14.03
N SER A 27 13.46 -12.12 -13.11
CA SER A 27 13.05 -12.17 -11.71
C SER A 27 13.39 -10.87 -10.97
N GLY A 28 12.52 -10.48 -10.03
CA GLY A 28 12.79 -9.34 -9.15
C GLY A 28 14.07 -9.54 -8.32
N MET A 29 14.81 -8.45 -8.09
CA MET A 29 16.01 -8.46 -7.26
C MET A 29 15.69 -8.07 -5.83
N ASN A 30 16.29 -8.77 -4.86
CA ASN A 30 16.04 -8.57 -3.44
C ASN A 30 17.28 -8.02 -2.75
N TYR A 31 17.09 -7.06 -1.84
CA TYR A 31 18.17 -6.52 -1.04
C TYR A 31 18.75 -7.56 -0.07
N LYS A 32 20.08 -7.56 0.07
CA LYS A 32 20.85 -8.43 0.95
C LYS A 32 21.73 -7.57 1.87
N LYS A 33 21.41 -7.58 3.17
CA LYS A 33 22.04 -6.71 4.18
C LYS A 33 23.55 -6.96 4.34
N ASP A 34 23.96 -8.23 4.31
CA ASP A 34 25.35 -8.68 4.36
C ASP A 34 26.16 -8.19 3.14
N ARG A 35 25.50 -8.09 1.98
CA ARG A 35 26.13 -7.63 0.73
C ARG A 35 25.93 -6.14 0.45
N LYS A 36 25.06 -5.44 1.19
CA LYS A 36 24.67 -4.05 0.95
C LYS A 36 24.30 -3.80 -0.52
N GLY A 37 23.47 -4.69 -1.07
CA GLY A 37 23.13 -4.68 -2.49
C GLY A 37 22.00 -5.62 -2.85
N TYR A 38 21.56 -5.54 -4.10
CA TYR A 38 20.43 -6.28 -4.64
C TYR A 38 20.91 -7.49 -5.41
N MET A 39 20.33 -8.65 -5.09
CA MET A 39 20.66 -9.93 -5.70
C MET A 39 19.46 -10.48 -6.46
N CYS A 40 19.69 -11.10 -7.62
CA CYS A 40 18.67 -11.82 -8.37
C CYS A 40 17.87 -12.79 -7.47
N GLY A 41 16.55 -12.63 -7.43
CA GLY A 41 15.68 -13.45 -6.57
C GLY A 41 15.65 -14.92 -6.95
N ARG A 42 15.74 -15.24 -8.25
CA ARG A 42 15.79 -16.63 -8.72
C ARG A 42 17.11 -17.31 -8.37
N TYR A 43 18.24 -16.61 -8.52
CA TYR A 43 19.56 -17.11 -8.06
C TYR A 43 19.57 -17.31 -6.54
N ALA A 44 19.07 -16.36 -5.76
CA ALA A 44 19.06 -16.46 -4.31
C ALA A 44 18.22 -17.63 -3.77
N LYS A 45 17.22 -18.10 -4.54
CA LYS A 45 16.35 -19.23 -4.16
C LYS A 45 16.83 -20.57 -4.70
N TYR A 46 17.29 -20.62 -5.95
CA TYR A 46 17.53 -21.87 -6.69
C TYR A 46 18.99 -22.03 -7.17
N GLY A 47 19.83 -21.02 -6.94
CA GLY A 47 21.25 -21.03 -7.31
C GLY A 47 21.49 -20.94 -8.81
N VAL A 48 22.70 -21.37 -9.20
CA VAL A 48 23.25 -21.25 -10.57
C VAL A 48 22.41 -21.96 -11.63
N LYS A 49 21.64 -22.99 -11.24
CA LYS A 49 20.76 -23.74 -12.14
C LYS A 49 19.71 -22.87 -12.83
N CYS A 50 19.36 -21.73 -12.25
CA CYS A 50 18.26 -20.91 -12.74
C CYS A 50 18.65 -19.47 -13.14
N CYS A 51 19.78 -18.96 -12.65
CA CYS A 51 20.36 -17.67 -13.04
C CYS A 51 21.80 -17.58 -12.53
N LYS A 52 22.61 -16.66 -13.04
CA LYS A 52 23.94 -16.36 -12.47
C LYS A 52 23.83 -15.49 -11.21
N SER A 53 24.94 -15.34 -10.50
CA SER A 53 25.05 -14.54 -9.27
C SER A 53 25.04 -13.02 -9.56
N HIS A 54 23.95 -12.49 -10.12
CA HIS A 54 23.81 -11.05 -10.32
C HIS A 54 23.62 -10.34 -8.98
N LEU A 55 24.60 -9.53 -8.62
CA LEU A 55 24.62 -8.70 -7.43
C LEU A 55 25.02 -7.28 -7.84
N ILE A 56 24.21 -6.30 -7.48
CA ILE A 56 24.50 -4.88 -7.73
C ILE A 56 24.49 -4.15 -6.38
N LYS A 57 25.53 -3.37 -6.09
CA LYS A 57 25.61 -2.59 -4.85
C LYS A 57 24.61 -1.44 -4.89
N GLU A 58 23.99 -1.16 -3.75
CA GLU A 58 23.02 -0.06 -3.65
C GLU A 58 23.66 1.31 -3.97
N ALA A 59 24.89 1.54 -3.50
CA ALA A 59 25.63 2.77 -3.79
C ALA A 59 25.81 3.00 -5.31
N VAL A 60 26.16 1.95 -6.05
CA VAL A 60 26.34 2.03 -7.51
C VAL A 60 25.03 2.41 -8.21
N LEU A 61 23.90 1.86 -7.77
CA LEU A 61 22.60 2.22 -8.32
C LEU A 61 22.24 3.68 -8.03
N ILE A 62 22.54 4.16 -6.81
CA ILE A 62 22.34 5.57 -6.44
C ILE A 62 23.16 6.46 -7.35
N ASP A 63 24.44 6.15 -7.55
CA ASP A 63 25.35 6.96 -8.37
C ASP A 63 24.93 7.00 -9.85
N ILE A 64 24.38 5.90 -10.37
CA ILE A 64 23.85 5.84 -11.73
C ILE A 64 22.57 6.66 -11.88
N VAL A 65 21.63 6.56 -10.94
CA VAL A 65 20.30 7.19 -11.07
C VAL A 65 20.33 8.68 -10.68
N LYS A 66 21.24 9.09 -9.80
CA LYS A 66 21.28 10.44 -9.23
C LYS A 66 21.42 11.54 -10.30
N PRO A 67 22.31 11.46 -11.31
CA PRO A 67 22.43 12.49 -12.33
C PRO A 67 21.13 12.69 -13.13
N ASP A 68 20.51 11.60 -13.57
CA ASP A 68 19.26 11.64 -14.34
C ASP A 68 18.13 12.24 -13.52
N PHE A 69 18.03 11.84 -12.25
CA PHE A 69 17.05 12.38 -11.32
C PHE A 69 17.24 13.89 -11.12
N MET A 70 18.48 14.35 -10.90
CA MET A 70 18.80 15.76 -10.71
C MET A 70 18.55 16.60 -11.97
N SER A 71 18.87 16.06 -13.15
CA SER A 71 18.57 16.69 -14.45
C SER A 71 17.07 16.82 -14.69
N GLY A 72 16.29 15.79 -14.34
CA GLY A 72 14.83 15.86 -14.41
C GLY A 72 14.26 16.90 -13.45
N MET A 73 14.80 17.01 -12.24
CA MET A 73 14.37 17.99 -11.25
C MET A 73 14.72 19.44 -11.63
N SER A 74 15.86 19.69 -12.27
CA SER A 74 16.26 21.05 -12.65
C SER A 74 15.42 21.63 -13.77
N GLN A 75 14.83 20.79 -14.61
CA GLN A 75 13.92 21.17 -15.69
C GLN A 75 12.48 21.44 -15.21
N MET A 76 12.16 21.11 -13.96
CA MET A 76 10.82 21.32 -13.40
C MET A 76 10.69 22.72 -12.79
N ASP A 77 9.64 23.43 -13.19
CA ASP A 77 9.22 24.65 -12.50
C ASP A 77 8.61 24.29 -11.13
N LYS A 78 9.33 24.66 -10.07
CA LYS A 78 8.95 24.38 -8.68
C LYS A 78 7.62 25.01 -8.31
N GLU A 79 7.29 26.17 -8.84
CA GLU A 79 6.04 26.87 -8.54
C GLU A 79 4.86 26.20 -9.23
N VAL A 80 5.05 25.70 -10.45
CA VAL A 80 4.04 24.89 -11.15
C VAL A 80 3.81 23.59 -10.39
N MET A 81 4.86 22.88 -9.98
CA MET A 81 4.75 21.64 -9.21
C MET A 81 4.02 21.87 -7.89
N LYS A 82 4.39 22.92 -7.15
CA LYS A 82 3.76 23.27 -5.87
C LYS A 82 2.27 23.57 -6.04
N ARG A 83 1.92 24.33 -7.09
CA ARG A 83 0.52 24.64 -7.43
C ARG A 83 -0.27 23.37 -7.75
N ASP A 84 0.26 22.50 -8.60
CA ASP A 84 -0.42 21.27 -9.02
C ASP A 84 -0.56 20.27 -7.86
N PHE A 85 0.47 20.19 -7.02
CA PHE A 85 0.42 19.43 -5.79
C PHE A 85 -0.68 19.96 -4.86
N HIS A 86 -0.72 21.27 -4.58
CA HIS A 86 -1.78 21.87 -3.77
C HIS A 86 -3.18 21.65 -4.36
N LYS A 87 -3.34 21.76 -5.68
CA LYS A 87 -4.61 21.45 -6.35
C LYS A 87 -5.03 20.01 -6.11
N LYS A 88 -4.14 19.04 -6.36
CA LYS A 88 -4.44 17.61 -6.14
C LYS A 88 -4.76 17.33 -4.68
N VAL A 89 -3.96 17.82 -3.74
CA VAL A 89 -4.20 17.66 -2.31
C VAL A 89 -5.56 18.23 -1.93
N SER A 90 -5.85 19.48 -2.30
CA SER A 90 -7.14 20.11 -1.99
C SER A 90 -8.34 19.37 -2.60
N TYR A 91 -8.17 18.81 -3.80
CA TYR A 91 -9.19 18.00 -4.45
C TYR A 91 -9.47 16.70 -3.69
N TYR A 92 -8.42 15.95 -3.34
CA TYR A 92 -8.58 14.70 -2.61
C TYR A 92 -9.09 14.93 -1.19
N SER A 93 -8.61 15.95 -0.48
CA SER A 93 -9.11 16.32 0.85
C SER A 93 -10.61 16.59 0.82
N LYS A 94 -11.08 17.48 -0.08
CA LYS A 94 -12.51 17.80 -0.21
C LYS A 94 -13.35 16.60 -0.62
N ARG A 95 -12.83 15.74 -1.49
CA ARG A 95 -13.51 14.51 -1.89
C ARG A 95 -13.69 13.56 -0.71
N ASN A 96 -12.62 13.34 0.04
CA ASN A 96 -12.62 12.44 1.19
C ASN A 96 -13.50 12.99 2.32
N GLU A 97 -13.46 14.30 2.58
CA GLU A 97 -14.36 14.97 3.55
C GLU A 97 -15.83 14.71 3.22
N ARG A 98 -16.24 14.90 1.95
CA ARG A 98 -17.62 14.60 1.51
C ARG A 98 -17.98 13.12 1.64
N GLU A 99 -17.02 12.24 1.37
CA GLU A 99 -17.23 10.80 1.51
C GLU A 99 -17.42 10.40 2.98
N ILE A 100 -16.63 10.99 3.89
CA ILE A 100 -16.79 10.85 5.33
C ILE A 100 -18.17 11.35 5.76
N GLU A 101 -18.55 12.57 5.40
CA GLU A 101 -19.87 13.16 5.74
C GLU A 101 -21.03 12.28 5.26
N ASN A 102 -20.93 11.72 4.05
CA ASN A 102 -21.96 10.82 3.49
C ASN A 102 -22.04 9.51 4.30
N VAL A 103 -20.89 8.89 4.58
CA VAL A 103 -20.84 7.66 5.38
C VAL A 103 -21.37 7.90 6.80
N GLU A 104 -20.98 9.00 7.44
CA GLU A 104 -21.48 9.39 8.76
C GLU A 104 -23.00 9.63 8.75
N GLY A 105 -23.51 10.33 7.74
CA GLY A 105 -24.96 10.52 7.56
C GLY A 105 -25.72 9.19 7.40
N ARG A 106 -25.17 8.25 6.63
CA ARG A 106 -25.75 6.90 6.48
C ARG A 106 -25.73 6.13 7.80
N ILE A 107 -24.65 6.22 8.57
CA ILE A 107 -24.56 5.62 9.91
C ILE A 107 -25.65 6.20 10.82
N GLU A 108 -25.87 7.51 10.79
CA GLU A 108 -26.87 8.16 11.65
C GLU A 108 -28.31 7.76 11.28
N VAL A 109 -28.61 7.64 9.99
CA VAL A 109 -29.90 7.11 9.52
C VAL A 109 -30.12 5.67 10.00
N LEU A 110 -29.10 4.81 9.89
CA LEU A 110 -29.19 3.42 10.36
C LEU A 110 -29.34 3.32 11.89
N LYS A 111 -28.64 4.16 12.66
CA LYS A 111 -28.80 4.26 14.12
C LYS A 111 -30.23 4.66 14.49
N ARG A 112 -30.80 5.65 13.82
CA ARG A 112 -32.18 6.10 14.05
C ARG A 112 -33.19 5.00 13.74
N ARG A 113 -33.05 4.33 12.59
CA ARG A 113 -33.91 3.20 12.21
C ARG A 113 -33.85 2.07 13.25
N LYS A 114 -32.65 1.70 13.69
CA LYS A 114 -32.46 0.71 14.76
C LYS A 114 -33.18 1.13 16.04
N LYS A 115 -33.02 2.39 16.47
CA LYS A 115 -33.68 2.90 17.68
C LYS A 115 -35.21 2.80 17.57
N ASN A 116 -35.77 3.23 16.43
CA ASN A 116 -37.21 3.18 16.19
C ASN A 116 -37.75 1.75 16.22
N LEU A 117 -37.07 0.80 15.55
CA LEU A 117 -37.47 -0.62 15.57
C LEU A 117 -37.49 -1.20 16.99
N VAL A 118 -36.48 -0.86 17.81
CA VAL A 118 -36.42 -1.29 19.21
C VAL A 118 -37.56 -0.67 20.02
N THR A 119 -37.89 0.60 19.79
CA THR A 119 -39.04 1.26 20.44
C THR A 119 -40.37 0.61 20.05
N MET A 120 -40.63 0.38 18.75
CA MET A 120 -41.86 -0.27 18.28
C MET A 120 -42.02 -1.70 18.82
N MET A 121 -40.92 -2.44 18.99
CA MET A 121 -40.95 -3.74 19.66
C MET A 121 -41.28 -3.61 21.15
N ALA A 122 -40.70 -2.62 21.84
CA ALA A 122 -40.96 -2.39 23.26
C ALA A 122 -42.41 -1.97 23.54
N ASP A 123 -43.01 -1.20 22.62
CA ASP A 123 -44.40 -0.76 22.68
C ASP A 123 -45.40 -1.86 22.28
N GLY A 124 -44.89 -3.03 21.86
CA GLY A 124 -45.71 -4.19 21.47
C GLY A 124 -46.36 -4.07 20.10
N GLU A 125 -46.01 -3.04 19.32
CA GLU A 125 -46.54 -2.80 17.98
C GLU A 125 -45.91 -3.70 16.91
N LEU A 126 -44.79 -4.36 17.25
CA LEU A 126 -44.03 -5.17 16.32
C LEU A 126 -43.43 -6.40 17.02
N ASP A 127 -43.70 -7.59 16.47
CA ASP A 127 -43.22 -8.85 17.04
C ASP A 127 -41.71 -9.09 16.81
N ARG A 128 -41.14 -10.04 17.57
CA ARG A 128 -39.70 -10.33 17.52
C ARG A 128 -39.23 -10.86 16.16
N GLU A 129 -40.07 -11.61 15.46
CA GLU A 129 -39.74 -12.24 14.18
C GLU A 129 -39.73 -11.21 13.05
N SER A 130 -40.77 -10.38 12.96
CA SER A 130 -40.88 -9.21 12.05
C SER A 130 -39.73 -8.20 12.26
N CYS A 131 -39.26 -8.01 13.50
CA CYS A 131 -38.12 -7.15 13.77
C CYS A 131 -36.80 -7.73 13.24
N MET A 132 -36.63 -9.04 13.38
CA MET A 132 -35.41 -9.73 12.96
C MET A 132 -35.29 -9.80 11.44
N GLU A 133 -36.42 -9.86 10.72
CA GLU A 133 -36.46 -9.74 9.26
C GLU A 133 -36.05 -8.35 8.77
N SER A 134 -36.44 -7.30 9.51
CA SER A 134 -36.12 -5.89 9.17
C SER A 134 -34.66 -5.49 9.41
N ILE A 135 -33.87 -6.33 10.09
CA ILE A 135 -32.44 -6.10 10.41
C ILE A 135 -31.50 -6.82 9.42
N LYS A 136 -32.00 -7.80 8.65
CA LYS A 136 -31.24 -8.52 7.61
C LYS A 136 -30.98 -7.65 6.38
#